data_AF-X0WGX1-F1
#
_entry.id   AF-X0WGX1-F1
#
_cell.length_a   1.000
_cell.length_b   1.000
_cell.length_c   1.000
_cell.angle_alpha   90.00
_cell.angle_beta   90.00
_cell.angle_gamma   90.00
#
_symmetry.space_group_name_H-M   'P 1'
#
loop_
_entity.id
_entity.type
_entity.pdbx_description
1 polymer ?
#
loop_
_entity_poly.entity_id
_entity_poly.type
_entity_poly.pdbx_seq_one_letter_code
_entity_poly.pdbx_strand_id
1 'polypeptide(L)'
;RGGGRRKNPSDLTPIKRRGETLGYYYSGSVHFKDDIANQRFIESMSHTIWIAVALSFVISLVFALIFSKSLSAPALRVASGLDQIAHGNLQVHIPEKGAAEIAQIAHSANRLSTQLKKEQELRKQWAQDIAHDLRTPVSVLKAQFEGMRDGVLDLTPSRIEKNMKEIGRVERLISDLEELMSLESPEKKLSRKEIKAQAVVDLLRDRFSFETSKKNVRFVGKTMIDTFAADQILIQRALTNFMSNAV
;
A
#
# COMPACT_ATOMS: atom_id res chain seq x y z
N ARG A 1 -3.95 82.17 -28.59
CA ARG A 1 -2.75 82.97 -28.21
C ARG A 1 -1.67 82.00 -27.77
N GLY A 2 -0.80 81.57 -28.69
CA GLY A 2 0.25 80.59 -28.39
C GLY A 2 1.47 81.27 -27.76
N GLY A 3 1.79 80.91 -26.52
CA GLY A 3 3.03 81.33 -25.86
C GLY A 3 4.23 80.62 -26.50
N GLY A 4 4.91 81.30 -27.42
CA GLY A 4 6.16 80.80 -28.00
C GLY A 4 7.27 80.80 -26.95
N ARG A 5 7.69 79.61 -26.50
CA ARG A 5 8.92 79.40 -25.72
C ARG A 5 10.10 79.99 -26.51
N ARG A 6 10.92 80.84 -25.87
CA ARG A 6 12.21 81.28 -26.43
C ARG A 6 13.06 80.04 -26.73
N LYS A 7 13.29 79.76 -28.02
CA LYS A 7 14.11 78.62 -28.47
C LYS A 7 15.59 78.97 -28.29
N ASN A 8 16.36 78.03 -27.75
CA ASN A 8 17.78 78.24 -27.50
C ASN A 8 18.54 78.28 -28.84
N PRO A 9 19.49 79.22 -29.06
CA PRO A 9 20.19 79.37 -30.33
C PRO A 9 21.01 78.15 -30.77
N SER A 10 21.37 77.28 -29.83
CA SER A 10 22.19 76.08 -30.03
C SER A 10 21.49 74.95 -30.81
N ASP A 11 20.16 74.99 -30.92
CA ASP A 11 19.36 73.88 -31.46
C ASP A 11 18.92 74.13 -32.93
N LEU A 12 19.45 75.19 -33.53
CA LEU A 12 19.13 75.62 -34.89
C LEU A 12 20.20 75.09 -35.85
N THR A 13 19.82 74.17 -36.73
CA THR A 13 20.73 73.63 -37.75
C THR A 13 20.59 74.45 -39.03
N PRO A 14 21.68 75.06 -39.57
CA PRO A 14 21.60 75.88 -40.77
C PRO A 14 21.42 75.01 -42.02
N ILE A 15 20.45 75.38 -42.86
CA ILE A 15 20.27 74.80 -44.20
C ILE A 15 21.02 75.69 -45.19
N LYS A 16 22.08 75.15 -45.80
CA LYS A 16 22.90 75.86 -46.78
C LYS A 16 22.72 75.28 -48.17
N ARG A 17 22.66 76.13 -49.19
CA ARG A 17 22.75 75.71 -50.61
C ARG A 17 23.77 76.59 -51.30
N ARG A 18 24.80 75.97 -51.91
CA ARG A 18 25.93 76.67 -52.55
C ARG A 18 26.63 77.71 -51.64
N GLY A 19 26.80 77.38 -50.36
CA GLY A 19 27.53 78.22 -49.40
C GLY A 19 26.70 79.32 -48.72
N GLU A 20 25.55 79.69 -49.28
CA GLU A 20 24.62 80.65 -48.66
C GLU A 20 23.63 79.95 -47.72
N THR A 21 23.39 80.56 -46.56
CA THR A 21 22.45 80.03 -45.56
C THR A 21 21.04 80.49 -45.93
N LEU A 22 20.21 79.56 -46.41
CA LEU A 22 18.83 79.82 -46.85
C LEU A 22 17.84 79.86 -45.68
N GLY A 23 18.22 79.32 -44.53
CA GLY A 23 17.41 79.34 -43.31
C GLY A 23 17.96 78.39 -42.25
N TYR A 24 17.24 78.31 -41.13
CA TYR A 24 17.55 77.41 -40.03
C TYR A 24 16.34 76.51 -39.80
N TYR A 25 16.56 75.21 -39.61
CA TYR A 25 15.50 74.32 -39.12
C TYR A 25 15.79 73.90 -37.68
N TYR A 26 14.71 73.77 -36.91
CA TYR A 26 14.77 73.33 -35.53
C TYR A 26 14.45 71.84 -35.48
N SER A 27 15.45 71.03 -35.13
CA SER A 27 15.30 69.62 -34.78
C SER A 27 15.35 69.52 -33.26
N GLY A 28 14.31 69.98 -32.58
CA GLY A 28 14.18 69.71 -31.15
C GLY A 28 13.98 68.22 -30.96
N SER A 29 14.87 67.55 -30.22
CA SER A 29 14.55 66.26 -29.64
C SER A 29 13.49 66.50 -28.59
N VAL A 30 12.21 66.44 -28.99
CA VAL A 30 11.09 66.40 -28.04
C VAL A 30 11.34 65.17 -27.19
N HIS A 31 11.96 65.36 -26.02
CA HIS A 31 12.11 64.27 -25.07
C HIS A 31 10.68 63.86 -24.74
N PHE A 32 10.37 62.59 -24.95
CA PHE A 32 9.01 62.06 -24.79
C PHE A 32 8.40 62.48 -23.44
N LYS A 33 9.23 62.70 -22.41
CA LYS A 33 8.84 63.17 -21.07
C LYS A 33 8.55 64.68 -20.92
N ASP A 34 8.87 65.53 -21.89
CA ASP A 34 8.69 67.00 -21.78
C ASP A 34 7.32 67.49 -22.30
N ASP A 35 6.58 66.62 -22.98
CA ASP A 35 5.21 66.90 -23.40
C ASP A 35 4.23 66.61 -22.25
N ILE A 36 3.43 67.61 -21.87
CA ILE A 36 2.43 67.52 -20.79
C ILE A 36 1.43 66.39 -21.08
N ALA A 37 1.13 66.12 -22.35
CA ALA A 37 0.30 64.99 -22.75
C ALA A 37 0.97 63.64 -22.41
N ASN A 38 2.27 63.51 -22.66
CA ASN A 38 3.02 62.29 -22.39
C ASN A 38 3.30 62.09 -20.89
N GLN A 39 3.48 63.16 -20.10
CA GLN A 39 3.62 63.04 -18.64
C GLN A 39 2.34 62.50 -18.00
N ARG A 40 1.17 63.05 -18.36
CA ARG A 40 -0.13 62.53 -17.89
C ARG A 40 -0.37 61.09 -18.33
N PHE A 41 0.05 60.75 -19.55
CA PHE A 41 0.02 59.37 -20.04
C PHE A 41 0.89 58.45 -19.17
N ILE A 42 2.15 58.80 -18.90
CA ILE A 42 3.06 58.01 -18.06
C ILE A 42 2.54 57.88 -16.62
N GLU A 43 2.00 58.94 -16.03
CA GLU A 43 1.42 58.91 -14.67
C GLU A 43 0.23 57.96 -14.60
N SER A 44 -0.73 58.06 -15.53
CA SER A 44 -1.88 57.15 -15.59
C SER A 44 -1.49 55.69 -15.82
N MET A 45 -0.46 55.45 -16.65
CA MET A 45 0.08 54.11 -16.91
C MET A 45 0.74 53.52 -15.66
N SER A 46 1.56 54.31 -14.96
CA SER A 46 2.26 53.83 -13.76
C SER A 46 1.28 53.50 -12.62
N HIS A 47 0.24 54.30 -12.42
CA HIS A 47 -0.81 54.01 -11.45
C HIS A 47 -1.56 52.71 -11.76
N THR A 48 -1.90 52.49 -13.03
CA THR A 48 -2.58 51.27 -13.48
C THR A 48 -1.70 50.03 -13.28
N ILE A 49 -0.40 50.14 -13.59
CA ILE A 49 0.57 49.07 -13.35
C ILE A 49 0.66 48.72 -11.86
N TRP A 50 0.78 49.72 -10.97
CA TRP A 50 0.86 49.47 -9.53
C TRP A 50 -0.41 48.80 -8.97
N ILE A 51 -1.58 49.22 -9.43
CA ILE A 51 -2.85 48.58 -9.06
C ILE A 51 -2.88 47.13 -9.56
N ALA A 52 -2.48 46.89 -10.82
CA ALA A 52 -2.44 45.55 -11.39
C ALA A 52 -1.45 44.64 -10.64
N VAL A 53 -0.28 45.14 -10.25
CA VAL A 53 0.72 44.42 -9.45
C VAL A 53 0.16 44.09 -8.06
N ALA A 54 -0.42 45.07 -7.37
CA ALA A 54 -1.00 44.86 -6.05
C ALA A 54 -2.14 43.83 -6.09
N LEU A 55 -3.04 43.94 -7.07
CA LEU A 55 -4.14 43.01 -7.25
C LEU A 55 -3.63 41.59 -7.57
N SER A 56 -2.66 41.48 -8.48
CA SER A 56 -2.05 40.19 -8.83
C SER A 56 -1.38 39.54 -7.63
N PHE A 57 -0.66 40.31 -6.82
CA PHE A 57 -0.03 39.81 -5.59
C PHE A 57 -1.07 39.27 -4.60
N VAL A 58 -2.16 40.00 -4.38
CA VAL A 58 -3.26 39.55 -3.50
C VAL A 58 -3.89 38.26 -4.03
N ILE A 59 -4.17 38.18 -5.34
CA ILE A 59 -4.72 36.97 -5.96
C ILE A 59 -3.75 35.79 -5.80
N SER A 60 -2.48 35.97 -6.11
CA SER A 60 -1.45 34.94 -5.94
C SER A 60 -1.34 34.47 -4.50
N LEU A 61 -1.40 35.38 -3.52
CA LEU A 61 -1.36 35.03 -2.10
C LEU A 61 -2.58 34.19 -1.68
N VAL A 62 -3.78 34.56 -2.13
CA VAL A 62 -5.01 33.78 -1.87
C VAL A 62 -4.90 32.39 -2.49
N PHE A 63 -4.47 32.28 -3.75
CA PHE A 63 -4.26 30.98 -4.41
C PHE A 63 -3.21 30.14 -3.67
N ALA A 64 -2.09 30.72 -3.24
CA ALA A 64 -1.06 30.01 -2.50
C ALA A 64 -1.59 29.45 -1.16
N LEU A 65 -2.39 30.23 -0.43
CA LEU A 65 -3.01 29.79 0.81
C LEU A 65 -4.02 28.65 0.60
N ILE A 66 -4.83 28.72 -0.48
CA ILE A 66 -5.75 27.65 -0.85
C ILE A 66 -4.98 26.39 -1.23
N PHE A 67 -4.01 26.50 -2.13
CA PHE A 67 -3.19 25.38 -2.61
C PHE A 67 -2.43 24.68 -1.48
N SER A 68 -1.85 25.46 -0.56
CA SER A 68 -1.18 24.92 0.63
C SER A 68 -2.15 24.10 1.49
N LYS A 69 -3.36 24.61 1.75
CA LYS A 69 -4.35 23.95 2.61
C LYS A 69 -5.05 22.77 1.94
N SER A 70 -5.25 22.81 0.62
CA SER A 70 -5.97 21.77 -0.13
C SER A 70 -5.06 20.67 -0.67
N LEU A 71 -3.78 20.95 -0.95
CA LEU A 71 -2.88 20.00 -1.59
C LEU A 71 -1.60 19.75 -0.78
N SER A 72 -0.77 20.79 -0.57
CA SER A 72 0.58 20.58 0.00
C SER A 72 0.56 20.04 1.43
N ALA A 73 -0.23 20.64 2.32
CA ALA A 73 -0.29 20.20 3.71
C ALA A 73 -0.97 18.83 3.87
N PRO A 74 -2.09 18.52 3.20
CA PRO A 74 -2.64 17.16 3.19
C PRO A 74 -1.68 16.10 2.64
N ALA A 75 -0.98 16.38 1.54
CA ALA A 75 -0.03 15.43 0.95
C ALA A 75 1.12 15.09 1.92
N LEU A 76 1.67 16.09 2.63
CA LEU A 76 2.69 15.86 3.66
C LEU A 76 2.18 15.01 4.83
N ARG A 77 0.92 15.18 5.24
CA ARG A 77 0.31 14.34 6.28
C ARG A 77 0.18 12.89 5.85
N VAL A 78 -0.25 12.67 4.60
CA VAL A 78 -0.31 11.31 4.04
C VAL A 78 1.07 10.69 3.99
N ALA A 79 2.08 11.42 3.49
CA ALA A 79 3.46 10.94 3.44
C ALA A 79 4.00 10.58 4.84
N SER A 80 3.82 11.44 5.83
CA SER A 80 4.24 11.17 7.21
C SER A 80 3.45 10.01 7.85
N GLY A 81 2.17 9.85 7.53
CA GLY A 81 1.37 8.73 7.99
C GLY A 81 1.83 7.40 7.39
N LEU A 82 2.12 7.38 6.09
CA LEU A 82 2.70 6.21 5.41
C LEU A 82 4.08 5.84 5.97
N ASP A 83 4.91 6.85 6.27
CA ASP A 83 6.21 6.62 6.92
C ASP A 83 6.05 5.98 8.30
N GLN A 84 5.08 6.43 9.10
CA GLN A 84 4.76 5.80 10.39
C GLN A 84 4.26 4.35 10.24
N ILE A 85 3.41 4.09 9.24
CA ILE A 85 2.96 2.72 8.91
C ILE A 85 4.15 1.84 8.53
N ALA A 86 5.07 2.35 7.70
CA ALA A 86 6.28 1.63 7.29
C ALA A 86 7.20 1.29 8.48
N HIS A 87 7.25 2.15 9.50
CA HIS A 87 7.96 1.90 10.75
C HIS A 87 7.17 1.08 11.78
N GLY A 88 6.02 0.51 11.39
CA GLY A 88 5.23 -0.42 12.21
C GLY A 88 4.17 0.22 13.11
N ASN A 89 3.98 1.55 13.05
CA ASN A 89 2.90 2.20 13.77
C ASN A 89 1.58 2.11 12.98
N LEU A 90 0.85 1.01 13.19
CA LEU A 90 -0.45 0.75 12.55
C LEU A 90 -1.66 1.40 13.24
N GLN A 91 -1.41 2.25 14.25
CA GLN A 91 -2.46 2.98 14.97
C GLN A 91 -2.62 4.42 14.45
N VAL A 92 -1.79 4.84 13.51
CA VAL A 92 -1.88 6.16 12.91
C VAL A 92 -3.16 6.29 12.09
N HIS A 93 -3.85 7.42 12.26
CA HIS A 93 -5.02 7.79 11.46
C HIS A 93 -4.67 8.97 10.57
N ILE A 94 -4.75 8.77 9.25
CA ILE A 94 -4.45 9.80 8.25
C ILE A 94 -5.77 10.51 7.92
N PRO A 95 -5.88 11.85 8.15
CA PRO A 95 -7.11 12.57 7.84
C PRO A 95 -7.42 12.56 6.34
N GLU A 96 -8.63 12.14 5.98
CA GLU A 96 -9.15 12.11 4.60
C GLU A 96 -9.64 13.51 4.17
N LYS A 97 -8.70 14.47 4.08
CA LYS A 97 -8.97 15.89 3.76
C LYS A 97 -8.09 16.36 2.61
N GLY A 98 -8.50 17.42 1.92
CA GLY A 98 -7.76 18.04 0.83
C GLY A 98 -8.43 17.80 -0.52
N ALA A 99 -7.65 17.88 -1.59
CA ALA A 99 -8.07 17.47 -2.93
C ALA A 99 -8.57 16.02 -2.92
N ALA A 100 -9.52 15.70 -3.81
CA ALA A 100 -10.19 14.40 -3.84
C ALA A 100 -9.20 13.24 -3.98
N GLU A 101 -8.17 13.41 -4.83
CA GLU A 101 -7.13 12.43 -5.07
C GLU A 101 -6.30 12.17 -3.81
N ILE A 102 -5.97 13.21 -3.04
CA ILE A 102 -5.22 13.06 -1.78
C ILE A 102 -6.07 12.39 -0.71
N ALA A 103 -7.35 12.77 -0.61
CA ALA A 103 -8.28 12.13 0.31
C ALA A 103 -8.47 10.63 -0.01
N GLN A 104 -8.53 10.26 -1.30
CA GLN A 104 -8.60 8.87 -1.73
C GLN A 104 -7.34 8.07 -1.38
N ILE A 105 -6.15 8.67 -1.51
CA ILE A 105 -4.89 8.03 -1.09
C ILE A 105 -4.89 7.85 0.44
N ALA A 106 -5.30 8.87 1.20
CA ALA A 106 -5.42 8.79 2.66
C ALA A 106 -6.37 7.65 3.08
N HIS A 107 -7.52 7.54 2.43
CA HIS A 107 -8.49 6.45 2.65
C HIS A 107 -7.87 5.08 2.38
N SER A 108 -7.17 4.94 1.25
CA SER A 108 -6.51 3.68 0.87
C SER A 108 -5.39 3.31 1.87
N ALA A 109 -4.62 4.28 2.34
CA ALA A 109 -3.60 4.09 3.35
C ALA A 109 -4.19 3.67 4.71
N ASN A 110 -5.30 4.27 5.14
CA ASN A 110 -6.02 3.85 6.35
C ASN A 110 -6.55 2.41 6.25
N ARG A 111 -7.09 2.02 5.08
CA ARG A 111 -7.51 0.62 4.85
C ARG A 111 -6.33 -0.34 4.90
N LEU A 112 -5.20 0.00 4.28
CA LEU A 112 -3.97 -0.79 4.34
C LEU A 112 -3.48 -0.96 5.79
N SER A 113 -3.39 0.14 6.56
CA SER A 113 -3.02 0.09 7.98
C SER A 113 -3.92 -0.85 8.78
N THR A 114 -5.24 -0.79 8.55
CA THR A 114 -6.22 -1.66 9.19
C THR A 114 -6.02 -3.14 8.83
N GLN A 115 -5.74 -3.43 7.55
CA GLN A 115 -5.47 -4.79 7.07
C GLN A 115 -4.19 -5.36 7.69
N LEU A 116 -3.10 -4.59 7.69
CA LEU A 116 -1.83 -4.98 8.32
C LEU A 116 -2.02 -5.24 9.82
N LYS A 117 -2.80 -4.40 10.52
CA LYS A 117 -3.07 -4.58 11.94
C LYS A 117 -3.83 -5.88 12.21
N LYS A 118 -4.83 -6.18 11.38
CA LYS A 118 -5.58 -7.43 11.46
C LYS A 118 -4.68 -8.64 11.22
N GLU A 119 -3.82 -8.56 10.21
CA GLU A 119 -2.87 -9.64 9.90
C GLU A 119 -1.87 -9.86 11.05
N GLN A 120 -1.34 -8.79 11.64
CA GLN A 120 -0.45 -8.88 12.80
C GLN A 120 -1.14 -9.53 14.00
N GLU A 121 -2.39 -9.17 14.28
CA GLU A 121 -3.15 -9.74 15.39
C GLU A 121 -3.46 -11.23 15.15
N LEU A 122 -3.83 -11.61 13.92
CA LEU A 122 -4.02 -13.02 13.55
C LEU A 122 -2.74 -13.83 13.71
N ARG A 123 -1.59 -13.32 13.21
CA ARG A 123 -0.29 -13.98 13.39
C ARG A 123 0.05 -14.18 14.86
N LYS A 124 -0.25 -13.19 15.71
CA LYS A 124 -0.01 -13.28 17.15
C LYS A 124 -0.91 -14.32 17.81
N GLN A 125 -2.21 -14.33 17.48
CA GLN A 125 -3.16 -15.32 17.98
C GLN A 125 -2.73 -16.74 17.59
N TRP A 126 -2.40 -16.97 16.32
CA TRP A 126 -1.92 -18.27 15.85
C TRP A 126 -0.65 -18.72 16.57
N ALA A 127 0.32 -17.83 16.75
CA ALA A 127 1.53 -18.16 17.50
C ALA A 127 1.21 -18.58 18.95
N GLN A 128 0.22 -17.96 19.58
CA GLN A 128 -0.23 -18.33 20.92
C GLN A 128 -0.93 -19.71 20.93
N ASP A 129 -1.81 -19.95 19.97
CA ASP A 129 -2.55 -21.21 19.83
C ASP A 129 -1.60 -22.38 19.57
N ILE A 130 -0.66 -22.23 18.63
CA ILE A 130 0.37 -23.22 18.33
C ILE A 130 1.23 -23.51 19.57
N ALA A 131 1.65 -22.46 20.28
CA ALA A 131 2.44 -22.62 21.50
C ALA A 131 1.67 -23.39 22.59
N HIS A 132 0.37 -23.15 22.72
CA HIS A 132 -0.50 -23.87 23.65
C HIS A 132 -0.63 -25.36 23.27
N ASP A 133 -0.90 -25.63 22.00
CA ASP A 133 -1.11 -26.99 21.49
C ASP A 133 0.15 -27.84 21.51
N LEU A 134 1.34 -27.22 21.37
CA LEU A 134 2.63 -27.89 21.56
C LEU A 134 3.00 -28.06 23.04
N ARG A 135 2.68 -27.08 23.90
CA ARG A 135 3.04 -27.15 25.33
C ARG A 135 2.44 -28.36 26.01
N THR A 136 1.16 -28.66 25.73
CA THR A 136 0.43 -29.76 26.38
C THR A 136 1.13 -31.13 26.20
N PRO A 137 1.35 -31.65 24.97
CA PRO A 137 2.01 -32.93 24.77
C PRO A 137 3.47 -32.92 25.25
N VAL A 138 4.20 -31.80 25.09
CA VAL A 138 5.59 -31.69 25.55
C VAL A 138 5.67 -31.76 27.08
N SER A 139 4.77 -31.10 27.81
CA SER A 139 4.71 -31.18 29.27
C SER A 139 4.36 -32.60 29.74
N VAL A 140 3.47 -33.30 29.04
CA VAL A 140 3.14 -34.71 29.34
C VAL A 140 4.37 -35.60 29.14
N LEU A 141 5.05 -35.48 27.99
CA LEU A 141 6.27 -36.24 27.71
C LEU A 141 7.34 -35.97 28.76
N LYS A 142 7.55 -34.69 29.11
CA LYS A 142 8.50 -34.29 30.16
C LYS A 142 8.16 -34.96 31.50
N ALA A 143 6.91 -34.90 31.94
CA ALA A 143 6.48 -35.52 33.19
C ALA A 143 6.66 -37.06 33.19
N GLN A 144 6.39 -37.72 32.04
CA GLN A 144 6.63 -39.16 31.90
C GLN A 144 8.12 -39.50 32.05
N PHE A 145 9.01 -38.75 31.39
CA PHE A 145 10.45 -38.98 31.48
C PHE A 145 11.03 -38.61 32.86
N GLU A 146 10.54 -37.55 33.50
CA GLU A 146 10.92 -37.19 34.87
C GLU A 146 10.50 -38.28 35.87
N GLY A 147 9.26 -38.76 35.79
CA GLY A 147 8.79 -39.86 36.64
C GLY A 147 9.57 -41.16 36.43
N MET A 148 10.01 -41.44 35.20
CA MET A 148 10.89 -42.57 34.90
C MET A 148 12.28 -42.41 35.48
N ARG A 149 12.87 -41.21 35.35
CA ARG A 149 14.20 -40.89 35.91
C ARG A 149 14.19 -40.98 37.44
N ASP A 150 13.13 -40.48 38.07
CA ASP A 150 13.02 -40.41 39.53
C ASP A 150 12.55 -41.76 40.15
N GLY A 151 12.36 -42.80 39.33
CA GLY A 151 11.97 -44.14 39.76
C GLY A 151 10.50 -44.28 40.19
N VAL A 152 9.68 -43.23 39.99
CA VAL A 152 8.25 -43.22 40.28
C VAL A 152 7.46 -44.00 39.22
N LEU A 153 7.95 -44.04 37.98
CA LEU A 153 7.37 -44.75 36.85
C LEU A 153 8.35 -45.79 36.29
N ASP A 154 7.86 -47.01 36.06
CA ASP A 154 8.70 -48.07 35.49
C ASP A 154 9.07 -47.82 34.02
N LEU A 155 10.32 -48.06 33.64
CA LEU A 155 10.74 -48.13 32.24
C LEU A 155 10.28 -49.45 31.61
N THR A 156 9.03 -49.48 31.15
CA THR A 156 8.47 -50.63 30.42
C THR A 156 8.44 -50.39 28.91
N PRO A 157 8.59 -51.44 28.07
CA PRO A 157 8.43 -51.32 26.62
C PRO A 157 7.11 -50.67 26.21
N SER A 158 6.01 -50.99 26.91
CA SER A 158 4.70 -50.40 26.66
C SER A 158 4.66 -48.88 26.90
N ARG A 159 5.35 -48.37 27.94
CA ARG A 159 5.43 -46.92 28.18
C ARG A 159 6.30 -46.21 27.15
N ILE A 160 7.41 -46.81 26.75
CA ILE A 160 8.25 -46.28 25.66
C ILE A 160 7.41 -46.16 24.39
N GLU A 161 6.63 -47.19 24.04
CA GLU A 161 5.75 -47.16 22.86
C GLU A 161 4.68 -46.06 22.96
N LYS A 162 4.09 -45.83 24.14
CA LYS A 162 3.14 -44.71 24.36
C LYS A 162 3.81 -43.34 24.18
N ASN A 163 5.01 -43.15 24.74
CA ASN A 163 5.75 -41.90 24.57
C ASN A 163 6.17 -41.67 23.11
N MET A 164 6.58 -42.73 22.40
CA MET A 164 6.86 -42.67 20.96
C MET A 164 5.61 -42.29 20.15
N LYS A 165 4.43 -42.80 20.50
CA LYS A 165 3.16 -42.40 19.87
C LYS A 165 2.84 -40.92 20.08
N GLU A 166 3.10 -40.38 21.28
CA GLU A 166 2.93 -38.95 21.55
C GLU A 166 3.94 -38.08 20.78
N ILE A 167 5.20 -38.50 20.66
CA ILE A 167 6.19 -37.82 19.81
C ILE A 167 5.72 -37.80 18.35
N GLY A 168 5.28 -38.94 17.81
CA GLY A 168 4.72 -39.01 16.46
C GLY A 168 3.40 -38.24 16.28
N ARG A 169 2.70 -37.88 17.36
CA ARG A 169 1.56 -36.96 17.31
C ARG A 169 2.02 -35.51 17.19
N VAL A 170 3.05 -35.13 17.93
CA VAL A 170 3.65 -33.79 17.84
C VAL A 170 4.28 -33.56 16.46
N GLU A 171 5.00 -34.54 15.92
CA GLU A 171 5.58 -34.47 14.57
C GLU A 171 4.51 -34.24 13.49
N ARG A 172 3.37 -34.94 13.59
CA ARG A 172 2.23 -34.72 12.68
C ARG A 172 1.67 -33.31 12.79
N LEU A 173 1.50 -32.79 14.00
CA LEU A 173 1.01 -31.43 14.23
C LEU A 173 1.95 -30.37 13.63
N ILE A 174 3.26 -30.56 13.76
CA ILE A 174 4.26 -29.70 13.12
C ILE A 174 4.15 -29.78 11.59
N SER A 175 4.04 -30.98 11.03
CA SER A 175 3.92 -31.17 9.57
C SER A 175 2.65 -30.55 8.99
N ASP A 176 1.53 -30.65 9.70
CA ASP A 176 0.27 -30.01 9.30
C ASP A 176 0.38 -28.48 9.36
N LEU A 177 1.08 -27.95 10.36
CA LEU A 177 1.35 -26.50 10.46
C LEU A 177 2.26 -26.01 9.32
N GLU A 178 3.33 -26.72 9.01
CA GLU A 178 4.23 -26.38 7.89
C GLU A 178 3.49 -26.36 6.55
N GLU A 179 2.59 -27.33 6.34
CA GLU A 179 1.77 -27.33 5.14
C GLU A 179 0.82 -26.15 5.10
N LEU A 180 0.14 -25.82 6.20
CA LEU A 180 -0.77 -24.68 6.27
C LEU A 180 -0.03 -23.39 5.94
N MET A 181 1.13 -23.16 6.54
CA MET A 181 1.99 -22.01 6.22
C MET A 181 2.42 -22.00 4.75
N SER A 182 2.73 -23.16 4.17
CA SER A 182 3.03 -23.28 2.74
C SER A 182 1.82 -22.91 1.86
N LEU A 183 0.60 -23.30 2.26
CA LEU A 183 -0.65 -23.02 1.55
C LEU A 183 -1.07 -21.55 1.58
N GLU A 184 -0.73 -20.83 2.64
CA GLU A 184 -1.02 -19.40 2.76
C GLU A 184 -0.02 -18.50 2.02
N SER A 185 1.11 -19.05 1.56
CA SER A 185 2.08 -18.27 0.80
C SER A 185 1.46 -17.73 -0.50
N PRO A 186 1.53 -16.41 -0.77
CA PRO A 186 1.05 -15.82 -2.02
C PRO A 186 1.69 -16.41 -3.28
N GLU A 187 2.86 -17.02 -3.13
CA GLU A 187 3.65 -17.59 -4.24
C GLU A 187 3.22 -19.02 -4.60
N LYS A 188 2.37 -19.68 -3.81
CA LYS A 188 1.97 -21.06 -4.08
C LYS A 188 0.98 -21.12 -5.25
N LYS A 189 1.52 -21.46 -6.42
CA LYS A 189 0.72 -21.74 -7.62
C LYS A 189 0.12 -23.14 -7.53
N LEU A 190 -1.21 -23.22 -7.57
CA LEU A 190 -1.93 -24.49 -7.64
C LEU A 190 -1.63 -25.19 -8.98
N SER A 191 -1.18 -26.44 -8.93
CA SER A 191 -0.95 -27.27 -10.12
C SER A 191 -2.26 -27.94 -10.53
N ARG A 192 -3.18 -27.15 -11.07
CA ARG A 192 -4.49 -27.67 -11.50
C ARG A 192 -4.33 -28.54 -12.74
N LYS A 193 -4.68 -29.82 -12.60
CA LYS A 193 -4.74 -30.78 -13.69
C LYS A 193 -6.14 -31.39 -13.73
N GLU A 194 -6.52 -31.92 -14.87
CA GLU A 194 -7.75 -32.68 -15.01
C GLU A 194 -7.55 -34.07 -14.39
N ILE A 195 -8.37 -34.41 -13.40
CA ILE A 195 -8.27 -35.64 -12.61
C ILE A 195 -9.55 -36.44 -12.81
N LYS A 196 -9.43 -37.75 -13.04
CA LYS A 196 -10.58 -38.67 -13.07
C LYS A 196 -11.16 -38.85 -11.67
N ALA A 197 -12.43 -38.53 -11.49
CA ALA A 197 -13.09 -38.62 -10.18
C ALA A 197 -13.09 -40.05 -9.64
N GLN A 198 -13.32 -41.04 -10.51
CA GLN A 198 -13.35 -42.45 -10.13
C GLN A 198 -11.99 -42.92 -9.57
N ALA A 199 -10.88 -42.47 -10.17
CA ALA A 199 -9.55 -42.83 -9.71
C ALA A 199 -9.26 -42.34 -8.28
N VAL A 200 -9.79 -41.16 -7.90
CA VAL A 200 -9.65 -40.62 -6.54
C VAL A 200 -10.45 -41.44 -5.54
N VAL A 201 -11.70 -41.81 -5.90
CA VAL A 201 -12.57 -42.64 -5.06
C VAL A 201 -11.97 -44.03 -4.85
N ASP A 202 -11.44 -44.65 -5.90
CA ASP A 202 -10.82 -45.97 -5.82
C ASP A 202 -9.56 -45.93 -4.93
N LEU A 203 -8.72 -44.90 -5.08
CA LEU A 203 -7.54 -44.71 -4.23
C LEU A 203 -7.90 -44.53 -2.75
N LEU A 204 -8.99 -43.82 -2.44
CA LEU A 204 -9.48 -43.68 -1.06
C LEU A 204 -10.04 -45.00 -0.54
N ARG A 205 -10.78 -45.75 -1.36
CA ARG A 205 -11.31 -47.07 -1.00
C ARG A 205 -10.18 -48.03 -0.63
N ASP A 206 -9.15 -48.09 -1.47
CA ASP A 206 -8.01 -48.97 -1.26
C ASP A 206 -7.25 -48.58 0.01
N ARG A 207 -6.99 -47.28 0.20
CA ARG A 207 -6.29 -46.74 1.37
C ARG A 207 -7.01 -47.04 2.69
N PHE A 208 -8.33 -46.87 2.75
CA PHE A 208 -9.13 -47.04 3.97
C PHE A 208 -9.72 -48.45 4.15
N SER A 209 -9.50 -49.36 3.19
CA SER A 209 -10.07 -50.71 3.17
C SER A 209 -9.85 -51.50 4.47
N PHE A 210 -8.65 -51.40 5.03
CA PHE A 210 -8.28 -52.08 6.28
C PHE A 210 -9.05 -51.53 7.49
N GLU A 211 -9.12 -50.20 7.61
CA GLU A 211 -9.77 -49.52 8.74
C GLU A 211 -11.29 -49.70 8.69
N THR A 212 -11.89 -49.59 7.51
CA THR A 212 -13.32 -49.85 7.32
C THR A 212 -13.68 -51.30 7.62
N SER A 213 -12.82 -52.26 7.25
CA SER A 213 -13.03 -53.68 7.58
C SER A 213 -12.94 -53.93 9.08
N LYS A 214 -11.93 -53.37 9.75
CA LYS A 214 -11.77 -53.49 11.21
C LYS A 214 -12.96 -52.92 11.98
N LYS A 215 -13.58 -51.84 11.47
CA LYS A 215 -14.73 -51.17 12.10
C LYS A 215 -16.10 -51.66 11.57
N ASN A 216 -16.14 -52.68 10.70
CA ASN A 216 -17.37 -53.17 10.05
C ASN A 216 -18.18 -52.08 9.33
N VAL A 217 -17.50 -51.09 8.74
CA VAL A 217 -18.11 -49.99 7.97
C VAL A 217 -18.04 -50.31 6.47
N ARG A 218 -19.13 -50.06 5.74
CA ARG A 218 -19.18 -50.24 4.28
C ARG A 218 -18.80 -48.96 3.56
N PHE A 219 -17.72 -48.98 2.78
CA PHE A 219 -17.34 -47.88 1.90
C PHE A 219 -18.12 -47.94 0.57
N VAL A 220 -18.94 -46.94 0.28
CA VAL A 220 -19.68 -46.81 -0.99
C VAL A 220 -19.28 -45.51 -1.66
N GLY A 221 -18.59 -45.59 -2.80
CA GLY A 221 -18.18 -44.43 -3.58
C GLY A 221 -19.00 -44.31 -4.85
N LYS A 222 -19.76 -43.23 -5.00
CA LYS A 222 -20.52 -42.90 -6.22
C LYS A 222 -20.02 -41.56 -6.78
N THR A 223 -19.62 -41.57 -8.04
CA THR A 223 -19.21 -40.37 -8.78
C THR A 223 -20.36 -39.89 -9.67
N MET A 224 -20.58 -38.58 -9.72
CA MET A 224 -21.55 -37.94 -10.66
C MET A 224 -20.86 -37.16 -11.77
N ILE A 225 -19.52 -37.12 -11.74
CA ILE A 225 -18.65 -36.39 -12.65
C ILE A 225 -17.54 -37.34 -13.09
N ASP A 226 -17.13 -37.28 -14.36
CA ASP A 226 -16.07 -38.12 -14.89
C ASP A 226 -14.69 -37.54 -14.53
N THR A 227 -14.50 -36.25 -14.78
CA THR A 227 -13.27 -35.51 -14.48
C THR A 227 -13.56 -34.18 -13.79
N PHE A 228 -12.56 -33.68 -13.05
CA PHE A 228 -12.58 -32.31 -12.50
C PHE A 228 -11.18 -31.72 -12.47
N ALA A 229 -11.09 -30.40 -12.55
CA ALA A 229 -9.82 -29.68 -12.48
C ALA A 229 -9.46 -29.35 -11.02
N ALA A 230 -8.39 -29.95 -10.51
CA ALA A 230 -7.88 -29.67 -9.17
C ALA A 230 -6.38 -29.94 -9.06
N ASP A 231 -5.78 -29.51 -7.95
CA ASP A 231 -4.44 -29.97 -7.59
C ASP A 231 -4.54 -31.37 -6.98
N GLN A 232 -3.91 -32.34 -7.65
CA GLN A 232 -4.04 -33.76 -7.30
C GLN A 232 -3.55 -34.08 -5.90
N ILE A 233 -2.48 -33.43 -5.44
CA ILE A 233 -1.90 -33.69 -4.13
C ILE A 233 -2.84 -33.13 -3.05
N LEU A 234 -3.30 -31.90 -3.24
CA LEU A 234 -4.15 -31.23 -2.25
C LEU A 234 -5.54 -31.87 -2.13
N ILE A 235 -6.17 -32.27 -3.24
CA ILE A 235 -7.47 -32.93 -3.18
C ILE A 235 -7.37 -34.31 -2.52
N GLN A 236 -6.33 -35.07 -2.82
CA GLN A 236 -6.10 -36.37 -2.17
C GLN A 236 -5.88 -36.22 -0.67
N ARG A 237 -5.12 -35.20 -0.25
CA ARG A 237 -4.90 -34.93 1.18
C ARG A 237 -6.18 -34.48 1.88
N ALA A 238 -6.91 -33.53 1.30
CA ALA A 238 -8.18 -33.06 1.86
C ALA A 238 -9.18 -34.21 2.06
N LEU A 239 -9.33 -35.07 1.05
CA LEU A 239 -10.21 -36.23 1.13
C LEU A 239 -9.69 -37.30 2.09
N THR A 240 -8.37 -37.51 2.17
CA THR A 240 -7.78 -38.42 3.18
C THR A 240 -8.06 -37.93 4.59
N ASN A 241 -7.84 -36.64 4.87
CA ASN A 241 -8.08 -36.05 6.18
C ASN A 241 -9.58 -36.13 6.55
N PHE A 242 -10.46 -35.86 5.59
CA PHE A 242 -11.90 -36.01 5.78
C PHE A 242 -12.29 -37.45 6.10
N MET A 243 -11.79 -38.43 5.33
CA MET A 243 -12.07 -39.85 5.55
C MET A 243 -11.51 -40.36 6.86
N SER A 244 -10.29 -39.95 7.24
CA SER A 244 -9.67 -40.31 8.53
C SER A 244 -10.47 -39.81 9.73
N ASN A 245 -11.20 -38.70 9.60
CA ASN A 245 -12.09 -38.19 10.64
C ASN A 245 -13.45 -38.92 10.64
N ALA A 246 -13.86 -39.50 9.51
CA ALA A 246 -15.16 -40.15 9.34
C ALA A 246 -15.17 -41.65 9.69
N VAL A 247 -14.03 -42.33 9.56
CA VAL A 247 -13.87 -43.77 9.84
C VAL A 247 -13.39 -43.99 11.26
#